data_AF-A0A7C6H1Y5-F1
#
_entry.id   AF-A0A7C6H1Y5-F1
#
_cell.length_a   1.000
_cell.length_b   1.000
_cell.length_c   1.000
_cell.angle_alpha   90.00
_cell.angle_beta   90.00
_cell.angle_gamma   90.00
#
_symmetry.space_group_name_H-M   'P 1'
#
loop_
_entity.id
_entity.type
_entity.pdbx_description
1 polymer ?
#
loop_
_entity_poly.entity_id
_entity_poly.type
_entity_poly.pdbx_seq_one_letter_code
_entity_poly.pdbx_strand_id
1 'polypeptide(L)'
;MSKYKKPLSIGLIVLDVAVTVFLFIISIIILSVVVPAESLEEAVNNSSGLIKYLLQNPNIYLILFVIPLFLILAANIIGLVVYVRKTTKREPAKLSDLTAEQKEKLRQELLKDLQGVPSDNPSENK
;
A
#
# COMPACT_ATOMS: atom_id res chain seq x y z
N MET A 1 14.08 27.56 -6.66
CA MET A 1 14.43 26.22 -7.20
C MET A 1 13.42 25.21 -6.66
N SER A 2 12.64 24.41 -7.39
CA SER A 2 12.66 23.97 -8.80
C SER A 2 11.25 23.43 -9.14
N LYS A 3 10.55 24.05 -10.09
CA LYS A 3 9.20 23.62 -10.53
C LYS A 3 9.19 22.21 -11.18
N TYR A 4 10.36 21.64 -11.47
CA TYR A 4 10.55 20.33 -12.08
C TYR A 4 10.43 19.12 -11.13
N LYS A 5 10.29 19.31 -9.81
CA LYS A 5 10.20 18.19 -8.86
C LYS A 5 8.92 17.35 -9.03
N LYS A 6 7.80 17.98 -9.36
CA LYS A 6 6.49 17.32 -9.46
C LYS A 6 6.39 16.31 -10.63
N PRO A 7 6.72 16.67 -11.89
CA PRO A 7 6.64 15.72 -12.99
C PRO A 7 7.70 14.61 -12.89
N LEU A 8 8.89 14.93 -12.39
CA LEU A 8 9.95 13.94 -12.20
C LEU A 8 9.56 12.88 -11.15
N SER A 9 8.96 13.29 -10.03
CA SER A 9 8.46 12.34 -9.02
C SER A 9 7.33 11.46 -9.53
N ILE A 10 6.39 12.01 -10.33
CA ILE A 10 5.34 11.21 -10.97
C ILE A 10 5.96 10.18 -11.94
N GLY A 11 6.94 10.61 -12.76
CA GLY A 11 7.61 9.73 -13.70
C GLY A 11 8.35 8.59 -13.02
N LEU A 12 9.01 8.87 -11.89
CA LEU A 12 9.66 7.85 -11.06
C LEU A 12 8.66 6.84 -10.48
N ILE A 13 7.48 7.28 -10.03
CA ILE A 13 6.44 6.36 -9.53
C ILE A 13 5.90 5.47 -10.65
N VAL A 14 5.61 6.05 -11.82
CA VAL A 14 5.12 5.26 -12.97
C VAL A 14 6.17 4.27 -13.44
N LEU A 15 7.43 4.67 -13.49
CA LEU A 15 8.55 3.78 -13.82
C LEU A 15 8.69 2.66 -12.79
N ASP A 16 8.60 2.97 -11.50
CA ASP A 16 8.69 1.98 -10.41
C ASP A 16 7.59 0.93 -10.53
N VAL A 17 6.33 1.36 -10.76
CA VAL A 17 5.20 0.46 -11.00
C VAL A 17 5.43 -0.39 -12.26
N ALA A 18 5.88 0.22 -13.37
CA ALA A 18 6.14 -0.51 -14.61
C ALA A 18 7.24 -1.57 -14.44
N VAL A 19 8.34 -1.23 -13.77
CA VAL A 19 9.43 -2.15 -13.46
C VAL A 19 8.95 -3.27 -12.54
N THR A 20 8.19 -2.94 -11.50
CA THR A 20 7.62 -3.93 -10.58
C THR A 20 6.72 -4.93 -11.31
N VAL A 21 5.82 -4.44 -12.16
CA VAL A 21 4.93 -5.30 -12.96
C VAL A 21 5.75 -6.18 -13.91
N PHE A 22 6.76 -5.62 -14.58
CA PHE A 22 7.63 -6.37 -15.49
C PHE A 22 8.38 -7.50 -14.76
N LEU A 23 9.04 -7.19 -13.64
CA LEU A 23 9.77 -8.17 -12.83
C LEU A 23 8.82 -9.26 -12.29
N PHE A 24 7.61 -8.87 -11.91
CA PHE A 24 6.58 -9.78 -11.42
C PHE A 24 6.09 -10.74 -12.51
N ILE A 25 5.87 -10.26 -13.74
CA ILE A 25 5.50 -11.11 -14.88
C ILE A 25 6.59 -12.16 -15.14
N ILE A 26 7.87 -11.77 -15.18
CA ILE A 26 8.97 -12.72 -15.38
C ILE A 26 9.00 -13.77 -14.27
N SER A 27 8.76 -13.37 -13.03
CA SER A 27 8.72 -14.28 -11.88
C SER A 27 7.58 -15.28 -11.99
N ILE A 28 6.39 -14.84 -12.44
CA ILE A 28 5.25 -15.73 -12.70
C ILE A 28 5.55 -16.69 -13.84
N ILE A 29 6.18 -16.23 -14.93
CA ILE A 29 6.51 -17.09 -16.07
C ILE A 29 7.45 -18.22 -15.61
N ILE A 30 8.52 -17.89 -14.88
CA ILE A 30 9.43 -18.90 -14.33
C ILE A 30 8.68 -19.88 -13.43
N LEU A 31 7.82 -19.36 -12.53
CA LEU A 31 7.02 -20.21 -11.66
C LEU A 31 6.07 -21.12 -12.44
N SER A 32 5.41 -20.61 -13.48
CA SER A 32 4.48 -21.38 -14.33
C SER A 32 5.17 -22.51 -15.11
N VAL A 33 6.47 -22.41 -15.33
CA VAL A 33 7.29 -23.42 -15.98
C VAL A 33 7.83 -24.45 -14.98
N VAL A 34 8.18 -24.01 -13.76
CA VAL A 34 8.74 -24.88 -12.72
C VAL A 34 7.66 -25.69 -12.01
N VAL A 35 6.51 -25.10 -11.67
CA VAL A 35 5.42 -25.75 -10.93
C VAL A 35 4.89 -27.03 -11.59
N PRO A 36 4.66 -27.09 -12.92
CA PRO A 36 4.19 -28.31 -13.56
C PRO A 36 5.29 -29.35 -13.83
N ALA A 37 6.56 -29.01 -13.65
CA ALA A 37 7.67 -29.93 -13.92
C ALA A 37 7.96 -30.80 -12.69
N GLU A 38 8.24 -32.09 -12.89
CA GLU A 38 8.57 -33.01 -11.79
C GLU A 38 10.00 -32.79 -11.29
N SER A 39 10.87 -32.23 -12.14
CA SER A 39 12.26 -31.91 -11.83
C SER A 39 12.73 -30.63 -12.52
N LEU A 40 13.79 -30.01 -11.98
CA LEU A 40 14.40 -28.83 -12.59
C LEU A 40 14.97 -29.13 -13.99
N GLU A 41 15.50 -30.33 -14.20
CA GLU A 41 16.04 -30.74 -15.51
C GLU A 41 14.93 -30.81 -16.57
N GLU A 42 13.76 -31.33 -16.22
CA GLU A 42 12.59 -31.34 -17.09
C GLU A 42 12.11 -29.91 -17.40
N ALA A 43 12.04 -29.04 -16.40
CA ALA A 43 11.70 -27.62 -16.61
C ALA A 43 12.67 -26.93 -17.57
N VAL A 44 13.98 -27.19 -17.43
CA VAL A 44 15.03 -26.64 -18.31
C VAL A 44 14.92 -27.18 -19.73
N ASN A 45 14.60 -28.47 -19.90
CA ASN A 45 14.48 -29.12 -21.20
C ASN A 45 13.23 -28.69 -21.97
N ASN A 46 12.13 -28.43 -21.26
CA ASN A 46 10.88 -27.93 -21.83
C ASN A 46 10.88 -26.40 -22.04
N SER A 47 11.93 -25.71 -21.59
CA SER A 47 12.08 -24.26 -21.73
C SER A 47 12.94 -23.87 -22.93
N SER A 48 12.67 -22.70 -23.51
CA SER A 48 13.50 -22.11 -24.54
C SER A 48 13.88 -20.66 -24.25
N GLY A 49 14.97 -20.20 -24.88
CA GLY A 49 15.46 -18.83 -24.79
C GLY A 49 15.88 -18.40 -23.39
N LEU A 50 15.43 -17.20 -22.99
CA LEU A 50 15.84 -16.54 -21.74
C LEU A 50 15.39 -17.32 -20.49
N ILE A 51 14.24 -17.98 -20.54
CA ILE A 51 13.71 -18.79 -19.44
C ILE A 51 14.63 -19.96 -19.13
N LYS A 52 15.10 -20.67 -20.18
CA LYS A 52 16.07 -21.76 -20.03
C LYS A 52 17.36 -21.28 -19.37
N TYR A 53 17.87 -20.12 -19.80
CA TYR A 53 19.09 -19.54 -19.24
C TYR A 53 18.93 -19.18 -17.76
N LEU A 54 17.79 -18.59 -17.37
CA LEU A 54 17.49 -18.24 -15.99
C LEU A 54 17.33 -19.48 -15.10
N LEU A 55 16.72 -20.55 -15.61
CA LEU A 55 16.58 -21.83 -14.88
C LEU A 55 17.93 -22.54 -14.68
N GLN A 56 18.80 -22.50 -15.68
CA GLN A 56 20.16 -23.05 -15.59
C GLN A 56 21.06 -22.25 -14.64
N ASN A 57 20.80 -20.94 -14.48
CA ASN A 57 21.59 -20.04 -13.64
C ASN A 57 20.69 -19.37 -12.59
N PRO A 58 20.21 -20.10 -11.58
CA PRO A 58 19.25 -19.59 -10.60
C PRO A 58 19.79 -18.40 -9.79
N ASN A 59 21.11 -18.31 -9.60
CA ASN A 59 21.76 -17.18 -8.96
C ASN A 59 21.55 -15.88 -9.75
N ILE A 60 21.59 -15.94 -11.08
CA ILE A 60 21.36 -14.77 -11.94
C ILE A 60 19.91 -14.33 -11.84
N TYR A 61 18.98 -15.27 -11.85
CA TYR A 61 17.56 -14.99 -11.62
C TYR A 61 17.31 -14.31 -10.27
N LEU A 62 17.90 -14.84 -9.20
CA LEU A 62 17.81 -14.24 -7.87
C LEU A 62 18.35 -12.81 -7.84
N ILE A 63 19.54 -12.58 -8.39
CA ILE A 63 20.22 -11.28 -8.31
C ILE A 63 19.56 -10.23 -9.20
N LEU A 64 19.11 -10.58 -10.41
CA LEU A 64 18.57 -9.62 -11.37
C LEU A 64 17.07 -9.38 -11.25
N PHE A 65 16.30 -10.35 -10.75
CA PHE A 65 14.84 -10.24 -10.71
C PHE A 65 14.32 -10.20 -9.29
N VAL A 66 14.71 -11.16 -8.46
CA VAL A 66 14.14 -11.31 -7.11
C VAL A 66 14.64 -10.22 -6.17
N ILE A 67 15.96 -9.99 -6.08
CA ILE A 67 16.52 -8.97 -5.20
C ILE A 67 15.98 -7.56 -5.53
N PRO A 68 15.98 -7.10 -6.80
CA PRO A 68 15.45 -5.77 -7.13
C PRO A 68 13.96 -5.65 -6.80
N LEU A 69 13.18 -6.71 -7.00
CA LEU A 69 11.76 -6.73 -6.63
C LEU A 69 11.58 -6.52 -5.11
N PHE A 70 12.37 -7.20 -4.28
CA PHE A 70 12.34 -7.01 -2.83
C PHE A 70 12.82 -5.62 -2.40
N LEU A 71 13.85 -5.07 -3.07
CA LEU A 71 14.33 -3.71 -2.77
C LEU A 71 13.28 -2.65 -3.10
N ILE A 72 12.61 -2.76 -4.24
CA ILE A 72 11.51 -1.87 -4.63
C ILE A 72 10.36 -1.99 -3.63
N LEU A 73 9.98 -3.21 -3.27
CA LEU A 73 8.93 -3.45 -2.27
C LEU A 73 9.28 -2.83 -0.92
N ALA A 74 10.51 -3.02 -0.44
CA ALA A 74 10.99 -2.43 0.81
C ALA A 74 10.97 -0.90 0.76
N ALA A 75 11.44 -0.30 -0.34
CA ALA A 75 11.39 1.15 -0.55
C ALA A 75 9.95 1.68 -0.53
N ASN A 76 9.01 0.97 -1.18
CA ASN A 76 7.60 1.32 -1.19
C ASN A 76 6.95 1.21 0.20
N ILE A 77 7.26 0.18 0.98
CA ILE A 77 6.78 0.03 2.36
C ILE A 77 7.33 1.17 3.23
N ILE A 78 8.62 1.48 3.15
CA ILE A 78 9.24 2.59 3.90
C ILE A 78 8.58 3.91 3.50
N GLY A 79 8.39 4.14 2.21
CA GLY A 79 7.70 5.30 1.67
C GLY A 79 6.29 5.44 2.23
N LEU A 80 5.52 4.35 2.26
CA LEU A 80 4.19 4.30 2.83
C LEU A 80 4.20 4.61 4.33
N VAL A 81 5.10 4.00 5.10
CA VAL A 81 5.22 4.25 6.55
C VAL A 81 5.56 5.71 6.84
N VAL A 82 6.50 6.29 6.08
CA VAL A 82 6.87 7.71 6.20
C VAL A 82 5.72 8.62 5.79
N TYR A 83 5.03 8.28 4.70
CA TYR A 83 3.85 9.01 4.24
C TYR A 83 2.75 9.01 5.30
N VAL A 84 2.37 7.83 5.80
CA VAL A 84 1.38 7.65 6.87
C VAL A 84 1.76 8.44 8.11
N ARG A 85 3.00 8.33 8.61
CA ARG A 85 3.47 9.12 9.76
C ARG A 85 3.36 10.63 9.52
N LYS A 86 3.59 11.09 8.29
CA LYS A 86 3.51 12.51 7.93
C LYS A 86 2.06 12.98 7.79
N THR A 87 1.14 12.16 7.31
CA THR A 87 -0.30 12.44 7.28
C THR A 87 -0.93 12.36 8.67
N THR A 88 -0.55 11.40 9.52
CA THR A 88 -1.03 11.32 10.90
C THR A 88 -0.51 12.48 11.75
N LYS A 89 0.71 12.97 11.53
CA LYS A 89 1.17 14.24 12.13
C LYS A 89 0.47 15.49 11.57
N ARG A 90 -0.16 15.39 10.40
CA ARG A 90 -0.98 16.45 9.78
C ARG A 90 -2.46 16.37 10.14
N GLU A 91 -2.88 15.34 10.87
CA GLU A 91 -3.99 15.41 11.80
C GLU A 91 -3.45 15.64 13.22
N PRO A 92 -2.98 16.84 13.61
CA PRO A 92 -3.62 17.35 14.80
C PRO A 92 -5.09 17.44 14.40
N ALA A 93 -5.91 16.53 14.90
CA ALA A 93 -7.35 16.70 14.86
C ALA A 93 -7.61 18.19 15.08
N LYS A 94 -8.26 18.84 14.10
CA LYS A 94 -8.77 20.20 14.20
C LYS A 94 -9.84 20.23 15.30
N LEU A 95 -9.45 19.93 16.53
CA LEU A 95 -10.20 20.18 17.76
C LEU A 95 -10.04 21.66 18.17
N SER A 96 -9.34 22.47 17.35
CA SER A 96 -9.27 23.93 17.49
C SER A 96 -10.29 24.69 16.64
N ASP A 97 -11.04 24.01 15.75
CA ASP A 97 -12.12 24.63 14.94
C ASP A 97 -13.52 24.41 15.55
N LEU A 98 -13.63 23.87 16.77
CA LEU A 98 -14.86 23.96 17.55
C LEU A 98 -14.94 25.37 18.14
N THR A 99 -15.63 26.27 17.44
CA THR A 99 -16.02 27.59 17.92
C THR A 99 -16.60 27.47 19.33
N ALA A 100 -16.31 28.42 20.22
CA ALA A 100 -16.72 28.39 21.63
C ALA A 100 -18.22 28.02 21.82
N GLU A 101 -19.07 28.42 20.86
CA GLU A 101 -20.50 28.09 20.81
C GLU A 101 -20.82 26.59 20.72
N GLN A 102 -20.03 25.78 20.00
CA GLN A 102 -20.29 24.34 19.84
C GLN A 102 -19.89 23.56 21.10
N LYS A 103 -18.83 23.99 21.78
CA LYS A 103 -18.40 23.41 23.06
C LYS A 103 -19.40 23.72 24.18
N GLU A 104 -20.05 24.88 24.12
CA GLU A 104 -21.08 25.27 25.07
C GLU A 104 -22.40 24.52 24.85
N LYS A 105 -22.83 24.34 23.59
CA LYS A 105 -23.98 23.48 23.25
C LYS A 105 -23.76 22.03 23.67
N LEU A 106 -22.58 21.48 23.43
CA LEU A 106 -22.25 20.11 23.83
C LEU A 106 -22.16 19.97 25.35
N ARG A 107 -21.67 20.98 26.07
CA ARG A 107 -21.73 21.02 27.54
C ARG A 107 -23.16 21.10 28.06
N GLN A 108 -24.03 21.86 27.41
CA GLN A 108 -25.44 21.95 27.79
C GLN A 108 -26.19 20.64 27.52
N GLU A 109 -25.96 19.98 26.39
CA GLU A 109 -26.51 18.64 26.12
C GLU A 109 -25.99 17.61 27.14
N LEU A 110 -24.69 17.57 27.42
CA LEU A 110 -24.13 16.65 28.41
C LEU A 110 -24.64 16.95 29.84
N LEU A 111 -24.82 18.23 30.21
CA LEU A 111 -25.44 18.61 31.48
C LEU A 111 -26.90 18.19 31.55
N LYS A 112 -27.64 18.27 30.45
CA LYS A 112 -29.04 17.84 30.36
C LYS A 112 -29.17 16.32 30.50
N ASP A 113 -28.26 15.56 29.88
CA ASP A 113 -28.22 14.10 29.99
C ASP A 113 -27.76 13.62 31.38
N LEU A 114 -26.78 14.30 31.99
CA LEU A 114 -26.32 14.00 33.37
C LEU A 114 -27.33 14.40 34.45
N GLN A 115 -28.20 15.38 34.18
CA GLN A 115 -29.29 15.78 35.08
C GLN A 115 -30.52 14.85 35.01
N GLY A 116 -30.47 13.81 34.18
CA GLY A 116 -31.38 12.67 34.30
C GLY A 116 -32.86 13.02 34.16
N VAL A 117 -33.22 13.88 33.21
CA VAL A 117 -34.60 13.93 32.72
C VAL A 117 -34.70 12.84 31.64
N PRO A 118 -35.42 11.73 31.90
CA PRO A 118 -35.62 10.72 30.88
C PRO A 118 -36.39 11.39 29.73
N SER A 119 -35.81 11.36 28.54
CA SER A 119 -36.57 11.63 27.32
C SER A 119 -37.46 10.42 27.08
N ASP A 120 -38.58 10.36 27.82
CA ASP A 120 -39.71 9.52 27.48
C ASP A 120 -40.18 9.94 26.08
N ASN A 121 -39.90 9.09 25.10
CA ASN A 121 -40.61 9.05 23.84
C ASN A 121 -41.74 8.03 23.98
N PRO A 122 -43.02 8.44 24.08
CA PRO A 122 -44.12 7.55 23.76
C PRO A 122 -44.98 8.20 22.68
N SER A 123 -44.80 7.77 21.42
CA SER A 123 -45.90 7.73 20.45
C SER A 123 -45.44 7.15 19.12
N GLU A 124 -45.46 5.83 19.01
CA GLU A 124 -45.82 5.17 17.75
C GLU A 124 -46.85 4.07 18.07
N ASN A 125 -48.13 4.47 18.11
CA ASN A 125 -49.26 3.57 17.84
C ASN A 125 -50.55 4.38 17.60
N LYS A 126 -50.94 4.52 16.34
CA LYS A 126 -52.31 4.38 15.82
C LYS A 126 -52.32 4.47 14.31
#